data_AF-A0A830BBN1-F1
#
_entry.id   AF-A0A830BBN1-F1
#
_cell.length_a   1.000
_cell.length_b   1.000
_cell.length_c   1.000
_cell.angle_alpha   90.00
_cell.angle_beta   90.00
_cell.angle_gamma   90.00
#
_symmetry.space_group_name_H-M   'P 1'
#
loop_
_entity.id
_entity.type
_entity.pdbx_description
1 polymer ?
#
loop_
_entity_poly.entity_id
_entity_poly.type
_entity_poly.pdbx_seq_one_letter_code
_entity_poly.pdbx_strand_id
1 'polypeptide(L)'
;MGGQESFIYSFVARGTMVLAEYTEFTGNFPAIAAQCLQKLPSSNNKFTYKCDHHIFNFLVEDGYAYCVVAKESVGKQISIAFLERIKADFKKRYGGGKADTAAAKSLNKEFGPLMKEHMQYIIDHADEIEKLLKVKAQVSEVKSIMLENIDKTIERGENLTNLNDKAEELRYSAQEFKKQGTQIRRKMWGKAQSIACYSGLQASPKRCTTAWAWRTPPT
;
A
#
# COMPACT_ATOMS: atom_id res chain seq x y z
N MET A 1 27.90 17.09 -13.57
CA MET A 1 26.44 17.38 -13.55
C MET A 1 25.73 16.10 -13.16
N GLY A 2 25.59 15.83 -11.86
CA GLY A 2 25.03 14.57 -11.37
C GLY A 2 23.53 14.74 -11.14
N GLY A 3 22.70 14.07 -11.94
CA GLY A 3 21.30 13.85 -11.62
C GLY A 3 21.23 13.07 -10.32
N GLN A 4 21.10 13.78 -9.21
CA GLN A 4 21.04 13.19 -7.87
C GLN A 4 19.77 12.34 -7.79
N GLU A 5 19.97 11.02 -7.78
CA GLU A 5 18.97 10.00 -7.48
C GLU A 5 18.09 10.42 -6.31
N SER A 6 16.90 10.92 -6.62
CA SER A 6 16.01 11.61 -5.67
C SER A 6 14.97 10.67 -5.09
N PHE A 7 14.40 9.80 -5.92
CA PHE A 7 13.50 8.71 -5.53
C PHE A 7 14.20 7.37 -5.65
N ILE A 8 13.95 6.48 -4.69
CA ILE A 8 14.68 5.23 -4.50
C ILE A 8 13.76 4.03 -4.69
N TYR A 9 12.59 4.05 -4.04
CA TYR A 9 11.65 2.94 -4.05
C TYR A 9 10.23 3.46 -4.00
N SER A 10 9.30 2.78 -4.66
CA SER A 10 7.87 3.09 -4.57
C SER A 10 7.04 1.81 -4.62
N PHE A 11 5.88 1.84 -3.98
CA PHE A 11 4.92 0.76 -4.07
C PHE A 11 3.47 1.24 -3.96
N VAL A 12 2.55 0.37 -4.40
CA VAL A 12 1.12 0.43 -4.09
C VAL A 12 0.70 -0.86 -3.39
N ALA A 13 0.03 -0.74 -2.27
CA ALA A 13 -0.47 -1.85 -1.47
C ALA A 13 -1.99 -1.76 -1.24
N ARG A 14 -2.63 -2.92 -1.12
CA ARG A 14 -4.00 -3.06 -0.61
C ARG A 14 -3.93 -3.58 0.82
N GLY A 15 -4.33 -2.76 1.78
CA GLY A 15 -3.97 -2.97 3.19
C GLY A 15 -2.45 -3.04 3.32
N THR A 16 -1.94 -4.17 3.80
CA THR A 16 -0.49 -4.42 3.94
C THR A 16 0.11 -5.28 2.82
N MET A 17 -0.69 -5.64 1.81
CA MET A 17 -0.25 -6.47 0.69
C MET A 17 0.19 -5.60 -0.50
N VAL A 18 1.50 -5.61 -0.79
CA VAL A 18 2.05 -4.91 -1.95
C VAL A 18 1.57 -5.57 -3.25
N LEU A 19 0.89 -4.79 -4.10
CA LEU A 19 0.36 -5.22 -5.39
C LEU A 19 1.31 -4.91 -6.55
N ALA A 20 1.97 -3.75 -6.46
CA ALA A 20 2.96 -3.27 -7.41
C ALA A 20 4.10 -2.56 -6.66
N GLU A 21 5.34 -2.77 -7.07
CA GLU A 21 6.51 -2.05 -6.55
C GLU A 21 7.56 -1.81 -7.63
N TYR A 22 8.42 -0.83 -7.39
CA TYR A 22 9.51 -0.47 -8.28
C TYR A 22 10.71 0.11 -7.52
N THR A 23 11.92 -0.31 -7.90
CA THR A 23 13.22 0.23 -7.46
C THR A 23 14.26 -0.04 -8.55
N GLU A 24 15.19 0.91 -8.73
CA GLU A 24 16.47 0.68 -9.46
C GLU A 24 17.64 0.47 -8.50
N PHE A 25 17.38 0.63 -7.21
CA PHE A 25 18.38 0.61 -6.15
C PHE A 25 18.40 -0.76 -5.46
N THR A 26 19.61 -1.22 -5.15
CA THR A 26 19.83 -2.33 -4.23
C THR A 26 19.77 -1.80 -2.80
N GLY A 27 19.23 -2.62 -1.89
CA GLY A 27 19.13 -2.26 -0.47
C GLY A 27 17.95 -2.87 0.24
N ASN A 28 17.77 -2.47 1.50
CA ASN A 28 16.72 -2.93 2.41
C ASN A 28 15.47 -2.02 2.39
N PHE A 29 15.39 -1.01 1.50
CA PHE A 29 14.24 -0.11 1.42
C PHE A 29 12.88 -0.82 1.32
N PRO A 30 12.70 -1.90 0.53
CA PRO A 30 11.43 -2.62 0.51
C PRO A 30 11.05 -3.23 1.86
N ALA A 31 12.03 -3.72 2.62
CA ALA A 31 11.78 -4.33 3.93
C ALA A 31 11.39 -3.26 4.96
N ILE A 32 12.13 -2.15 5.02
CA ILE A 32 11.81 -1.03 5.92
C ILE A 32 10.44 -0.45 5.58
N ALA A 33 10.16 -0.23 4.28
CA ALA A 33 8.88 0.33 3.85
C ALA A 33 7.71 -0.61 4.16
N ALA A 34 7.90 -1.93 4.05
CA ALA A 34 6.92 -2.91 4.48
C ALA A 34 6.67 -2.87 6.00
N GLN A 35 7.71 -2.67 6.82
CA GLN A 35 7.54 -2.50 8.27
C GLN A 35 6.79 -1.20 8.63
N CYS A 36 7.08 -0.10 7.94
CA CYS A 36 6.32 1.15 8.06
C CYS A 36 4.85 0.93 7.70
N LEU A 37 4.59 0.20 6.62
CA LEU A 37 3.23 -0.14 6.17
C LEU A 37 2.43 -0.88 7.24
N GLN A 38 3.07 -1.75 8.03
CA GLN A 38 2.39 -2.45 9.15
C GLN A 38 1.95 -1.50 10.27
N LYS A 39 2.62 -0.36 10.43
CA LYS A 39 2.35 0.63 11.49
C LYS A 39 1.37 1.71 11.04
N LEU A 40 0.99 1.76 9.76
CA LEU A 40 0.08 2.76 9.24
C LEU A 40 -1.34 2.53 9.76
N PRO A 41 -2.04 3.57 10.24
CA PRO A 41 -3.46 3.46 10.52
C PRO A 41 -4.24 3.36 9.19
N SER A 42 -5.38 2.69 9.22
CA SER A 42 -6.23 2.51 8.03
C SER A 42 -7.02 3.77 7.62
N SER A 43 -6.89 4.87 8.37
CA SER A 43 -7.59 6.13 8.09
C SER A 43 -6.97 6.86 6.90
N ASN A 44 -7.81 7.46 6.04
CA ASN A 44 -7.33 8.29 4.93
C ASN A 44 -6.46 9.44 5.47
N ASN A 45 -5.17 9.41 5.16
CA ASN A 45 -4.21 10.39 5.64
C ASN A 45 -2.87 10.31 4.89
N LYS A 46 -2.00 11.28 5.15
CA LYS A 46 -0.63 11.32 4.64
C LYS A 46 0.32 11.17 5.81
N PHE A 47 1.30 10.27 5.67
CA PHE A 47 2.29 10.01 6.70
C PHE A 47 3.69 10.17 6.15
N THR A 48 4.60 10.66 6.99
CA THR A 48 6.02 10.68 6.66
C THR A 48 6.79 10.01 7.78
N TYR A 49 7.60 9.02 7.44
CA TYR A 49 8.58 8.42 8.34
C TYR A 49 9.99 8.79 7.89
N LYS A 50 10.82 9.26 8.82
CA LYS A 50 12.24 9.55 8.57
C LYS A 50 13.10 8.43 9.13
N CYS A 51 14.04 7.93 8.32
CA CYS A 51 15.08 6.98 8.70
C CYS A 51 16.40 7.47 8.09
N ASP A 52 17.32 7.95 8.93
CA ASP A 52 18.61 8.51 8.52
C ASP A 52 18.46 9.61 7.46
N HIS A 53 19.05 9.40 6.27
CA HIS A 53 19.00 10.31 5.13
C HIS A 53 17.86 10.03 4.15
N HIS A 54 16.92 9.16 4.53
CA HIS A 54 15.81 8.73 3.70
C HIS A 54 14.46 9.07 4.35
N ILE A 55 13.52 9.45 3.51
CA ILE A 55 12.17 9.80 3.90
C ILE A 55 11.20 8.85 3.19
N PHE A 56 10.41 8.14 3.98
CA PHE A 56 9.35 7.24 3.53
C PHE A 56 8.03 8.01 3.63
N ASN A 57 7.50 8.41 2.49
CA ASN A 57 6.23 9.13 2.40
C ASN A 57 5.12 8.15 2.03
N PHE A 58 3.99 8.29 2.70
CA PHE A 58 2.81 7.46 2.50
C PHE A 58 1.57 8.31 2.28
N LEU A 59 0.72 7.83 1.39
CA LEU A 59 -0.64 8.31 1.17
C LEU A 59 -1.56 7.10 1.35
N VAL A 60 -2.44 7.14 2.33
CA VAL A 60 -3.45 6.10 2.56
C VAL A 60 -4.80 6.66 2.15
N GLU A 61 -5.49 5.97 1.25
CA GLU A 61 -6.83 6.34 0.78
C GLU A 61 -7.60 5.09 0.34
N ASP A 62 -8.84 4.95 0.80
CA ASP A 62 -9.79 3.92 0.36
C ASP A 62 -9.27 2.47 0.50
N GLY A 63 -8.50 2.21 1.57
CA GLY A 63 -7.90 0.89 1.83
C GLY A 63 -6.64 0.58 1.02
N TYR A 64 -6.17 1.54 0.22
CA TYR A 64 -4.90 1.48 -0.49
C TYR A 64 -3.84 2.34 0.20
N ALA A 65 -2.61 1.88 0.19
CA ALA A 65 -1.44 2.63 0.63
C ALA A 65 -0.47 2.81 -0.53
N TYR A 66 -0.09 4.05 -0.78
CA TYR A 66 0.90 4.46 -1.77
C TYR A 66 2.14 4.93 -1.03
N CYS A 67 3.31 4.46 -1.43
CA CYS A 67 4.57 4.80 -0.77
C CYS A 67 5.61 5.27 -1.78
N VAL A 68 6.42 6.26 -1.38
CA VAL A 68 7.65 6.62 -2.04
C VAL A 68 8.75 6.85 -1.02
N VAL A 69 9.91 6.28 -1.26
CA VAL A 69 11.15 6.48 -0.52
C VAL A 69 12.02 7.44 -1.31
N ALA A 70 12.40 8.54 -0.68
CA ALA A 70 13.19 9.59 -1.28
C ALA A 70 14.35 9.98 -0.38
N LYS A 71 15.38 10.62 -0.94
CA LYS A 71 16.38 11.30 -0.13
C LYS A 71 15.76 12.47 0.63
N GLU A 72 16.31 12.81 1.79
CA GLU A 72 15.84 13.96 2.59
C GLU A 72 15.90 15.30 1.83
N SER A 73 16.78 15.44 0.85
CA SER A 73 16.84 16.60 -0.03
C SER A 73 15.59 16.78 -0.89
N VAL A 74 14.81 15.72 -1.12
CA VAL A 74 13.54 15.82 -1.84
C VAL A 74 12.49 16.40 -0.92
N GLY A 75 11.99 17.58 -1.28
CA GLY A 75 10.93 18.24 -0.54
C GLY A 75 9.71 17.32 -0.34
N LYS A 76 9.18 17.27 0.89
CA LYS A 76 8.00 16.46 1.24
C LYS A 76 6.84 16.69 0.26
N GLN A 77 6.59 17.93 -0.14
CA GLN A 77 5.50 18.26 -1.06
C GLN A 77 5.68 17.67 -2.46
N ILE A 78 6.92 17.56 -2.94
CA ILE A 78 7.26 16.89 -4.20
C ILE A 78 6.96 15.39 -4.10
N SER A 79 7.30 14.76 -2.97
CA SER A 79 6.94 13.37 -2.71
C SER A 79 5.43 13.15 -2.64
N ILE A 80 4.68 14.05 -1.98
CA ILE A 80 3.21 13.97 -1.96
C ILE A 80 2.62 14.17 -3.36
N ALA A 81 3.15 15.08 -4.17
CA ALA A 81 2.70 15.29 -5.55
C ALA A 81 2.90 14.02 -6.40
N PHE A 82 4.04 13.33 -6.26
CA PHE A 82 4.27 12.03 -6.87
C PHE A 82 3.20 11.02 -6.45
N LEU A 83 2.93 10.88 -5.14
CA LEU A 83 1.95 9.92 -4.62
C LEU A 83 0.53 10.18 -5.13
N GLU A 84 0.11 11.44 -5.22
CA GLU A 84 -1.20 11.81 -5.78
C GLU A 84 -1.32 11.41 -7.25
N ARG A 85 -0.25 11.59 -8.04
CA ARG A 85 -0.20 11.17 -9.46
C ARG A 85 -0.29 9.65 -9.61
N ILE A 86 0.52 8.92 -8.86
CA ILE A 86 0.50 7.45 -8.86
C ILE A 86 -0.87 6.93 -8.44
N LYS A 87 -1.46 7.51 -7.38
CA LYS A 87 -2.81 7.16 -6.93
C LYS A 87 -3.83 7.34 -8.04
N ALA A 88 -3.85 8.52 -8.69
CA ALA A 88 -4.80 8.81 -9.74
C ALA A 88 -4.69 7.82 -10.91
N ASP A 89 -3.46 7.51 -11.36
CA ASP A 89 -3.22 6.57 -12.45
C ASP A 89 -3.58 5.13 -12.04
N PHE A 90 -3.22 4.70 -10.83
CA PHE A 90 -3.57 3.39 -10.30
C PHE A 90 -5.08 3.19 -10.20
N LYS A 91 -5.81 4.18 -9.62
CA LYS A 91 -7.28 4.13 -9.52
C LYS A 91 -7.93 4.10 -10.90
N LYS A 92 -7.41 4.87 -11.86
CA LYS A 92 -7.90 4.89 -13.25
C LYS A 92 -7.75 3.52 -13.93
N ARG A 93 -6.64 2.82 -13.72
CA ARG A 93 -6.33 1.55 -14.41
C ARG A 93 -6.91 0.32 -13.73
N TYR A 94 -6.91 0.30 -12.40
CA TYR A 94 -7.20 -0.89 -11.61
C TYR A 94 -8.38 -0.73 -10.64
N GLY A 95 -8.96 0.47 -10.56
CA GLY A 95 -10.23 0.68 -9.88
C GLY A 95 -11.34 -0.19 -10.48
N GLY A 96 -12.41 -0.39 -9.72
CA GLY A 96 -13.55 -1.20 -10.16
C GLY A 96 -13.33 -2.71 -10.03
N GLY A 97 -12.43 -3.17 -9.15
CA GLY A 97 -12.35 -4.57 -8.72
C GLY A 97 -11.06 -5.33 -9.08
N LYS A 98 -10.31 -4.88 -10.10
CA LYS A 98 -9.03 -5.55 -10.48
C LYS A 98 -8.01 -5.44 -9.35
N ALA A 99 -7.86 -4.27 -8.74
CA ALA A 99 -6.97 -4.09 -7.59
C ALA A 99 -7.46 -4.84 -6.33
N ASP A 100 -8.78 -4.98 -6.14
CA ASP A 100 -9.37 -5.65 -4.97
C ASP A 100 -9.15 -7.16 -4.97
N THR A 101 -8.90 -7.75 -6.13
CA THR A 101 -8.66 -9.19 -6.31
C THR A 101 -7.24 -9.54 -6.72
N ALA A 102 -6.40 -8.53 -7.01
CA ALA A 102 -5.00 -8.73 -7.38
C ALA A 102 -4.23 -9.49 -6.29
N ALA A 103 -3.31 -10.35 -6.74
CA ALA A 103 -2.37 -11.07 -5.90
C ALA A 103 -1.15 -10.19 -5.59
N ALA A 104 -0.38 -10.59 -4.59
CA ALA A 104 0.84 -9.88 -4.22
C ALA A 104 1.78 -9.78 -5.44
N LYS A 105 2.29 -8.57 -5.69
CA LYS A 105 3.23 -8.24 -6.77
C LYS A 105 2.75 -8.56 -8.20
N SER A 106 1.49 -8.97 -8.39
CA SER A 106 0.99 -9.39 -9.70
C SER A 106 0.90 -8.24 -10.71
N LEU A 107 0.93 -6.99 -10.24
CA LEU A 107 0.84 -5.80 -11.07
C LEU A 107 2.22 -5.18 -11.37
N ASN A 108 3.33 -5.75 -10.87
CA ASN A 108 4.69 -5.21 -11.09
C ASN A 108 5.01 -4.98 -12.57
N LYS A 109 4.70 -5.95 -13.43
CA LYS A 109 5.05 -5.88 -14.86
C LYS A 109 4.35 -4.72 -15.58
N GLU A 110 3.10 -4.44 -15.22
CA GLU A 110 2.31 -3.38 -15.85
C GLU A 110 2.56 -2.02 -15.20
N PHE A 111 2.64 -1.98 -13.86
CA PHE A 111 2.63 -0.72 -13.11
C PHE A 111 4.01 -0.27 -12.63
N GLY A 112 5.00 -1.17 -12.54
CA GLY A 112 6.38 -0.82 -12.19
C GLY A 112 7.02 0.18 -13.16
N PRO A 113 6.96 -0.03 -14.49
CA PRO A 113 7.45 0.94 -15.47
C PRO A 113 6.77 2.31 -15.37
N LEU A 114 5.46 2.33 -15.06
CA LEU A 114 4.74 3.58 -14.85
C LEU A 114 5.23 4.32 -13.60
N MET A 115 5.57 3.61 -12.52
CA MET A 115 6.21 4.25 -11.35
C MET A 115 7.52 4.92 -11.73
N LYS A 116 8.35 4.24 -12.53
CA LYS A 116 9.59 4.81 -13.06
C LYS A 116 9.34 6.10 -13.83
N GLU A 117 8.41 6.06 -14.78
CA GLU A 117 8.06 7.22 -15.61
C GLU A 117 7.58 8.40 -14.77
N HIS A 118 6.72 8.16 -13.77
CA HIS A 118 6.27 9.22 -12.86
C HIS A 118 7.40 9.73 -11.95
N MET A 119 8.34 8.88 -11.50
CA MET A 119 9.51 9.33 -10.73
C MET A 119 10.37 10.27 -11.57
N GLN A 120 10.65 9.89 -12.81
CA GLN A 120 11.44 10.70 -13.74
C GLN A 120 10.74 12.03 -14.04
N TYR A 121 9.45 12.00 -14.35
CA TYR A 121 8.65 13.20 -14.60
C TYR A 121 8.70 14.19 -13.43
N ILE A 122 8.57 13.70 -12.19
CA ILE A 122 8.62 14.59 -11.02
C ILE A 122 10.00 15.24 -10.86
N ILE A 123 11.07 14.51 -11.15
CA ILE A 123 12.44 15.04 -11.13
C ILE A 123 12.62 16.11 -12.22
N ASP A 124 12.17 15.82 -13.44
CA ASP A 124 12.34 16.72 -14.59
C ASP A 124 11.51 18.01 -14.45
N HIS A 125 10.38 17.95 -13.74
CA HIS A 125 9.45 19.08 -13.57
C HIS A 125 9.39 19.60 -12.12
N ALA A 126 10.41 19.33 -11.30
CA ALA A 126 10.40 19.66 -9.87
C ALA A 126 10.12 21.15 -9.59
N ASP A 127 10.78 22.05 -10.32
CA ASP A 127 10.65 23.51 -10.13
C ASP A 127 9.23 24.02 -10.45
N GLU A 128 8.62 23.50 -11.52
CA GLU A 128 7.25 23.86 -11.92
C GLU A 128 6.23 23.35 -10.89
N ILE A 129 6.40 22.10 -10.47
CA ILE A 129 5.56 21.47 -9.45
C ILE A 129 5.67 22.24 -8.14
N GLU A 130 6.88 22.63 -7.71
CA GLU A 130 7.09 23.38 -6.47
C GLU A 130 6.41 24.76 -6.53
N LYS A 131 6.54 25.49 -7.65
CA LYS A 131 5.84 26.76 -7.87
C LYS A 131 4.33 26.60 -7.79
N LEU A 132 3.78 25.57 -8.44
CA LEU A 132 2.34 25.29 -8.41
C LEU A 132 1.86 24.95 -7.00
N LEU A 133 2.65 24.20 -6.22
CA LEU A 133 2.33 23.83 -4.84
C LEU A 133 2.32 25.06 -3.92
N LYS A 134 3.26 25.99 -4.10
CA LYS A 134 3.30 27.28 -3.36
C LYS A 134 2.06 28.13 -3.63
N VAL A 135 1.61 28.18 -4.88
CA VAL A 135 0.41 28.93 -5.28
C VAL A 135 -0.88 28.27 -4.79
N LYS A 136 -0.93 26.93 -4.75
CA LYS A 136 -2.17 26.21 -4.45
C LYS A 136 -2.61 26.19 -2.99
N ALA A 137 -1.76 26.57 -2.03
CA ALA A 137 -2.01 26.83 -0.59
C ALA A 137 -3.18 26.07 0.13
N GLN A 138 -3.56 24.89 -0.34
CA GLN A 138 -4.42 23.90 0.29
C GLN A 138 -3.59 22.62 0.40
N VAL A 139 -2.51 22.70 1.17
CA VAL A 139 -1.69 21.54 1.40
C VAL A 139 -2.36 20.75 2.52
N SER A 140 -2.89 19.58 2.18
CA SER A 140 -3.44 18.66 3.17
C SER A 140 -2.39 18.39 4.24
N GLU A 141 -2.80 18.41 5.50
CA GLU A 141 -1.91 18.15 6.63
C GLU A 141 -1.23 16.77 6.45
N VAL A 142 0.09 16.73 6.64
CA VAL A 142 0.89 15.50 6.59
C VAL A 142 1.38 15.20 7.98
N LYS A 143 1.00 14.05 8.52
CA LYS A 143 1.42 13.60 9.85
C LYS A 143 2.86 13.10 9.78
N SER A 144 3.78 13.84 10.37
CA SER A 144 5.17 13.42 10.50
C SER A 144 5.36 12.54 11.72
N ILE A 145 6.01 11.40 11.52
CA ILE A 145 6.33 10.42 12.55
C ILE A 145 7.83 10.13 12.44
N MET A 146 8.58 10.33 13.51
CA MET A 146 9.98 9.90 13.54
C MET A 146 10.01 8.42 13.87
N LEU A 147 10.75 7.62 13.10
CA LEU A 147 11.03 6.24 13.48
C LEU A 147 12.25 6.24 14.39
N GLU A 148 12.02 6.21 15.69
CA GLU A 148 13.04 5.72 16.61
C GLU A 148 13.06 4.19 16.50
N ASN A 149 14.25 3.61 16.28
CA ASN A 149 14.48 2.19 16.51
C ASN A 149 13.54 1.24 15.72
N ILE A 150 13.45 1.38 14.40
CA ILE A 150 13.33 0.13 13.63
C ILE A 150 14.69 -0.56 13.79
N ASP A 151 14.69 -1.80 14.26
CA ASP A 151 15.86 -2.63 14.57
C ASP A 151 17.09 -2.24 13.71
N LYS A 152 18.04 -1.52 14.32
CA LYS A 152 19.37 -1.23 13.73
C LYS A 152 20.13 -2.51 13.38
N THR A 153 19.58 -3.66 13.77
CA THR A 153 20.01 -5.02 13.45
C THR A 153 19.97 -5.34 11.95
N ILE A 154 19.21 -4.59 11.12
CA ILE A 154 19.25 -4.75 9.64
C ILE A 154 20.50 -4.09 9.03
N GLU A 155 21.18 -3.17 9.74
CA GLU A 155 22.29 -2.38 9.19
C GLU A 155 23.70 -2.95 9.45
N ARG A 156 23.84 -4.01 10.25
CA ARG A 156 25.17 -4.56 10.57
C ARG A 156 25.40 -6.03 10.24
N GLY A 157 24.37 -6.73 9.79
CA GLY A 157 24.50 -8.07 9.23
C GLY A 157 23.90 -8.09 7.84
N GLU A 158 24.69 -8.55 6.87
CA GLU A 158 24.23 -9.09 5.58
C GLU A 158 24.08 -8.11 4.40
N ASN A 159 25.22 -7.85 3.75
CA ASN A 159 25.34 -8.25 2.35
C ASN A 159 24.97 -9.75 2.22
N LEU A 160 23.70 -10.12 2.01
CA LEU A 160 23.35 -11.49 1.61
C LEU A 160 21.95 -11.45 0.97
N THR A 161 21.91 -11.49 -0.37
CA THR A 161 21.48 -12.63 -1.19
C THR A 161 20.03 -13.08 -1.04
N ASN A 162 19.40 -13.21 -2.21
CA ASN A 162 18.19 -13.96 -2.55
C ASN A 162 16.83 -13.26 -2.42
N LEU A 163 16.33 -12.90 -3.61
CA LEU A 163 14.98 -12.40 -3.91
C LEU A 163 13.84 -13.43 -3.65
N ASN A 164 14.13 -14.56 -3.00
CA ASN A 164 13.19 -15.68 -2.83
C ASN A 164 12.65 -15.81 -1.40
N ASP A 165 13.42 -15.42 -0.38
CA ASP A 165 13.00 -15.58 1.03
C ASP A 165 11.99 -14.52 1.49
N LYS A 166 12.01 -13.33 0.86
CA LYS A 166 11.04 -12.25 1.12
C LYS A 166 9.63 -12.57 0.61
N ALA A 167 9.48 -13.51 -0.33
CA ALA A 167 8.16 -13.96 -0.79
C ALA A 167 7.47 -14.84 0.27
N GLU A 168 8.23 -15.67 0.98
CA GLU A 168 7.72 -16.49 2.08
C GLU A 168 7.37 -15.64 3.32
N GLU A 169 8.15 -14.60 3.64
CA GLU A 169 7.83 -13.68 4.74
C GLU A 169 6.58 -12.83 4.45
N LEU A 170 6.46 -12.30 3.23
CA LEU A 170 5.24 -11.63 2.76
C LEU A 170 4.04 -12.57 2.74
N ARG A 171 4.23 -13.85 2.38
CA ARG A 171 3.17 -14.87 2.41
C ARG A 171 2.74 -15.17 3.84
N TYR A 172 3.68 -15.29 4.77
CA TYR A 172 3.41 -15.53 6.18
C TYR A 172 2.65 -14.36 6.81
N SER A 173 3.12 -13.13 6.57
CA SER A 173 2.46 -11.90 7.02
C SER A 173 1.06 -11.77 6.42
N ALA A 174 0.89 -11.97 5.11
CA ALA A 174 -0.42 -11.93 4.45
C ALA A 174 -1.39 -13.01 4.98
N GLN A 175 -0.89 -14.18 5.37
CA GLN A 175 -1.69 -15.24 6.00
C GLN A 175 -2.11 -14.86 7.42
N GLU A 176 -1.23 -14.28 8.23
CA GLU A 176 -1.55 -13.70 9.53
C GLU A 176 -2.63 -12.61 9.40
N PHE A 177 -2.48 -11.67 8.46
CA PHE A 177 -3.48 -10.63 8.20
C PHE A 177 -4.83 -11.19 7.74
N LYS A 178 -4.83 -12.22 6.87
CA LYS A 178 -6.06 -12.91 6.49
C LYS A 178 -6.72 -13.57 7.70
N LYS A 179 -5.95 -14.18 8.60
CA LYS A 179 -6.47 -14.78 9.84
C LYS A 179 -7.07 -13.72 10.75
N GLN A 180 -6.35 -12.63 11.03
CA GLN A 180 -6.82 -11.55 11.89
C GLN A 180 -8.05 -10.83 11.30
N GLY A 181 -8.04 -10.50 10.01
CA GLY A 181 -9.20 -9.91 9.31
C GLY A 181 -10.43 -10.83 9.28
N THR A 182 -10.22 -12.15 9.14
CA THR A 182 -11.33 -13.12 9.23
C THR A 182 -11.86 -13.25 10.65
N GLN A 183 -10.99 -13.20 11.67
CA GLN A 183 -11.41 -13.21 13.08
C GLN A 183 -12.19 -11.94 13.43
N ILE A 184 -11.75 -10.77 12.98
CA ILE A 184 -12.48 -9.50 13.15
C ILE A 184 -13.83 -9.58 12.44
N ARG A 185 -13.89 -10.06 11.19
CA ARG A 185 -15.16 -10.25 10.46
C ARG A 185 -16.09 -11.23 11.17
N ARG A 186 -15.58 -12.32 11.76
CA ARG A 186 -16.38 -13.28 12.56
C ARG A 186 -16.89 -12.65 13.86
N LYS A 187 -16.05 -11.89 14.57
CA LYS A 187 -16.47 -11.16 15.79
C LYS A 187 -17.50 -10.08 15.47
N MET A 188 -17.32 -9.35 14.37
CA MET A 188 -18.29 -8.37 13.87
C MET A 188 -19.59 -9.04 13.44
N TRP A 189 -19.54 -10.17 12.74
CA TRP A 189 -20.71 -10.96 12.37
C TRP A 189 -21.47 -11.46 13.60
N GLY A 190 -20.78 -12.00 14.61
CA GLY A 190 -21.41 -12.43 15.87
C GLY A 190 -22.05 -11.27 16.64
N LYS A 191 -21.42 -10.09 16.63
CA LYS A 191 -22.00 -8.87 17.19
C LYS A 191 -23.21 -8.38 16.39
N ALA A 192 -23.13 -8.35 15.06
CA ALA A 192 -24.25 -7.96 14.20
C ALA A 192 -25.43 -8.94 14.33
N GLN A 193 -25.16 -10.23 14.44
CA GLN A 193 -26.18 -11.26 14.65
C GLN A 193 -26.81 -11.15 16.04
N SER A 194 -26.02 -10.85 17.07
CA SER A 194 -26.54 -10.53 18.40
C SER A 194 -27.42 -9.28 18.36
N ILE A 195 -26.96 -8.18 17.77
CA ILE A 195 -27.72 -6.94 17.62
C ILE A 195 -29.02 -7.16 16.85
N ALA A 196 -29.00 -7.94 15.76
CA ALA A 196 -30.20 -8.29 15.00
C ALA A 196 -31.20 -9.15 15.81
N CYS A 197 -30.71 -10.06 16.65
CA CYS A 197 -31.55 -10.82 17.58
C CYS A 197 -32.16 -9.93 18.67
N TYR A 198 -31.41 -8.94 19.20
CA TYR A 198 -31.90 -8.02 20.22
C TYR A 198 -32.83 -6.92 19.66
N SER A 199 -32.73 -6.56 18.37
CA SER A 199 -33.56 -5.54 17.72
C SER A 199 -34.80 -6.09 17.01
N GLY A 200 -35.02 -7.41 17.01
CA GLY A 200 -36.19 -8.04 16.39
C GLY A 200 -36.19 -8.02 14.85
N LEU A 201 -35.11 -7.60 14.19
CA LEU A 201 -34.98 -7.72 12.73
C LEU A 201 -34.60 -9.16 12.37
N GLN A 202 -35.58 -9.94 11.91
CA GLN A 202 -35.35 -11.26 11.32
C GLN A 202 -34.47 -11.13 10.06
N ALA A 203 -33.16 -11.37 10.19
CA ALA A 203 -32.29 -11.60 9.06
C ALA A 203 -32.54 -13.04 8.53
N SER A 204 -33.41 -13.15 7.52
CA SER A 204 -33.68 -14.43 6.84
C SER A 204 -32.46 -14.86 5.99
N PRO A 205 -31.88 -16.05 6.19
CA PRO A 205 -30.75 -16.53 5.42
C PRO A 205 -31.22 -17.19 4.12
N LYS A 206 -31.31 -16.45 3.01
CA LYS A 206 -31.41 -17.07 1.69
C LYS A 206 -30.04 -17.12 1.02
N ARG A 207 -29.44 -18.31 1.10
CA ARG A 207 -28.35 -18.81 0.24
C ARG A 207 -28.77 -18.66 -1.22
N CYS A 208 -28.02 -17.89 -1.98
CA CYS A 208 -27.97 -18.02 -3.43
C CYS A 208 -26.86 -19.05 -3.74
N THR A 209 -27.18 -20.34 -3.63
CA THR A 209 -26.38 -21.41 -4.23
C THR A 209 -27.07 -21.82 -5.51
N THR A 210 -26.42 -21.50 -6.62
CA THR A 210 -26.75 -21.93 -7.96
C THR A 210 -26.80 -23.47 -8.07
N ALA A 211 -27.92 -23.94 -8.59
CA ALA A 211 -28.14 -25.12 -9.42
C ALA A 211 -27.20 -26.33 -9.24
N TRP A 212 -27.70 -27.36 -8.55
CA TRP A 212 -27.43 -28.76 -8.85
C TRP A 212 -28.77 -29.45 -9.12
N ALA A 213 -29.08 -29.65 -10.39
CA ALA A 213 -30.25 -30.40 -10.83
C ALA A 213 -29.89 -31.89 -10.86
N TRP A 214 -30.39 -32.65 -9.89
CA TRP A 214 -30.61 -34.08 -10.01
C TRP A 214 -31.91 -34.42 -9.26
N ARG A 215 -32.99 -34.67 -10.02
CA ARG A 215 -34.14 -35.42 -9.54
C ARG A 215 -34.46 -36.50 -10.57
N THR A 216 -34.56 -37.70 -10.04
CA THR A 216 -34.88 -39.02 -10.61
C THR A 216 -36.32 -39.08 -11.20
N PRO A 217 -36.69 -40.17 -11.91
CA PRO A 217 -37.69 -40.20 -12.98
C PRO A 217 -39.11 -40.52 -12.46
N PRO A 218 -40.14 -40.50 -13.34
CA PRO A 218 -41.30 -41.35 -13.13
C PRO A 218 -41.64 -42.26 -14.32
N THR A 219 -41.98 -43.50 -13.95
CA THR A 219 -42.90 -44.50 -14.53
C THR A 219 -42.75 -44.90 -15.99
#